data_AF-A0A7W1KA54-F1
#
_entry.id   AF-A0A7W1KA54-F1
#
_cell.length_a   1.000
_cell.length_b   1.000
_cell.length_c   1.000
_cell.angle_alpha   90.00
_cell.angle_beta   90.00
_cell.angle_gamma   90.00
#
_symmetry.space_group_name_H-M   'P 1'
#
loop_
_entity.id
_entity.type
_entity.pdbx_description
1 polymer ?
#
loop_
_entity_poly.entity_id
_entity_poly.type
_entity_poly.pdbx_seq_one_letter_code
_entity_poly.pdbx_strand_id
1 'polypeptide(L)'
;MRPEDALPAARAAAAARDDPLPAGMSIEPTERVSIEQLMEWANIEPDVDLMRSTRKLGAPITWVKRQLVHVLRQYLRELQSQQTRFNLNVVIRVAELEDRVARLEDARAPDGPEP
;
A
#
# COMPACT_ATOMS: atom_id res chain seq x y z
N MET A 1 -22.96 -19.98 2.66
CA MET A 1 -22.06 -19.33 3.64
C MET A 1 -22.87 -18.30 4.39
N ARG A 2 -22.87 -18.33 5.72
CA ARG A 2 -23.62 -17.34 6.50
C ARG A 2 -22.77 -16.08 6.70
N PRO A 3 -23.35 -14.88 6.83
CA PRO A 3 -22.60 -13.64 6.97
C PRO A 3 -21.59 -13.65 8.13
N GLU A 4 -21.93 -14.31 9.23
CA GLU A 4 -21.06 -14.49 10.40
C GLU A 4 -19.79 -15.32 10.11
N ASP A 5 -19.82 -16.15 9.07
CA ASP A 5 -18.70 -17.01 8.67
C ASP A 5 -17.78 -16.32 7.65
N ALA A 6 -18.13 -15.12 7.17
CA ALA A 6 -17.40 -14.39 6.12
C ALA A 6 -16.00 -13.90 6.57
N LEU A 7 -15.90 -13.36 7.78
CA LEU A 7 -14.66 -12.80 8.30
C LEU A 7 -13.60 -13.89 8.61
N PRO A 8 -13.95 -15.03 9.26
CA PRO A 8 -13.00 -16.12 9.49
C PRO A 8 -12.51 -16.76 8.18
N ALA A 9 -13.39 -16.93 7.19
CA ALA A 9 -13.02 -17.50 5.91
C ALA A 9 -12.12 -16.58 5.08
N ALA A 10 -12.35 -15.26 5.11
CA ALA A 10 -11.47 -14.29 4.46
C ALA A 10 -10.05 -14.33 5.07
N ARG A 11 -9.95 -14.47 6.40
CA ARG A 11 -8.65 -14.61 7.10
C ARG A 11 -7.94 -15.92 6.75
N ALA A 12 -8.69 -17.03 6.69
CA ALA A 12 -8.13 -18.32 6.28
C ALA A 12 -7.66 -18.31 4.82
N ALA A 13 -8.41 -17.68 3.91
CA ALA A 13 -8.02 -17.54 2.51
C ALA A 13 -6.80 -16.63 2.31
N ALA A 14 -6.67 -15.55 3.10
CA ALA A 14 -5.50 -14.69 3.08
C ALA A 14 -4.26 -15.39 3.64
N ALA A 15 -4.40 -16.17 4.72
CA ALA A 15 -3.29 -16.95 5.28
C ALA A 15 -2.83 -18.11 4.37
N ALA A 16 -3.72 -18.61 3.50
CA ALA A 16 -3.40 -19.62 2.50
C ALA A 16 -2.82 -19.04 1.20
N ARG A 17 -2.88 -17.72 1.01
CA ARG A 17 -2.20 -17.03 -0.09
C ARG A 17 -0.76 -16.77 0.32
N ASP A 18 0.08 -17.78 0.13
CA ASP A 18 1.42 -17.52 -0.34
C ASP A 18 1.22 -17.07 -1.80
N ASP A 19 1.14 -15.76 -2.06
CA ASP A 19 0.92 -15.22 -3.41
C ASP A 19 2.31 -15.08 -4.08
N PRO A 20 2.82 -16.11 -4.79
CA PRO A 20 3.97 -15.90 -5.66
C PRO A 20 3.59 -14.87 -6.72
N LEU A 21 4.54 -13.99 -7.03
CA LEU A 21 4.37 -13.02 -8.11
C LEU A 21 3.96 -13.74 -9.41
N PRO A 22 3.05 -13.17 -10.21
CA PRO A 22 2.68 -13.72 -11.51
C PRO A 22 3.92 -14.02 -12.35
N ALA A 23 3.93 -15.13 -13.08
CA ALA A 23 5.05 -15.49 -13.93
C ALA A 23 5.40 -14.35 -14.91
N GLY A 24 6.62 -13.83 -14.83
CA GLY A 24 7.10 -12.69 -15.62
C GLY A 24 7.00 -11.32 -14.93
N MET A 25 6.47 -11.25 -13.71
CA MET A 25 6.52 -10.05 -12.87
C MET A 25 7.74 -10.12 -11.95
N SER A 26 8.85 -9.49 -12.35
CA SER A 26 9.95 -9.18 -11.45
C SER A 26 9.71 -7.81 -10.82
N ILE A 27 9.80 -7.75 -9.50
CA ILE A 27 9.96 -6.47 -8.80
C ILE A 27 11.46 -6.19 -8.84
N GLU A 28 11.89 -5.30 -9.73
CA GLU A 28 13.27 -4.81 -9.72
C GLU A 28 13.51 -4.17 -8.33
N PRO A 29 14.54 -4.62 -7.59
CA PRO A 29 14.91 -4.00 -6.33
C PRO A 29 15.28 -2.54 -6.59
N THR A 30 14.33 -1.64 -6.36
CA THR A 30 14.57 -0.21 -6.46
C THR A 30 15.40 0.20 -5.26
N GLU A 31 16.38 1.09 -5.46
CA GLU A 31 17.18 1.64 -4.37
C GLU A 31 16.26 2.18 -3.27
N ARG A 32 16.30 1.49 -2.12
CA ARG A 32 15.63 1.76 -0.84
C ARG A 32 14.58 2.87 -0.88
N VAL A 33 13.33 2.48 -1.12
CA VAL A 33 12.20 3.34 -0.77
C VAL A 33 12.25 3.52 0.75
N SER A 34 12.41 4.76 1.21
CA SER A 34 12.44 5.08 2.64
C SER A 34 11.08 4.82 3.29
N ILE A 35 11.04 4.53 4.59
CA ILE A 35 9.79 4.39 5.35
C ILE A 35 8.96 5.68 5.24
N GLU A 36 9.62 6.84 5.21
CA GLU A 36 8.98 8.14 4.99
C GLU A 36 8.23 8.21 3.66
N GLN A 37 8.85 7.73 2.57
CA GLN A 37 8.20 7.65 1.25
C GLN A 37 7.05 6.63 1.25
N LEU A 38 7.18 5.51 1.95
CA LEU A 38 6.09 4.54 2.09
C LEU A 38 4.92 5.13 2.87
N MET A 39 5.17 5.94 3.89
CA MET A 39 4.13 6.66 4.62
C MET A 39 3.44 7.71 3.75
N GLU A 40 4.20 8.44 2.94
CA GLU A 40 3.65 9.40 1.96
C GLU A 40 2.73 8.69 0.95
N TRP A 41 3.17 7.56 0.40
CA TRP A 41 2.40 6.79 -0.59
C TRP A 41 1.24 6.01 0.02
N ALA A 42 1.29 5.69 1.31
CA ALA A 42 0.20 5.06 2.03
C ALA A 42 -1.05 5.95 2.07
N ASN A 43 -0.88 7.28 2.00
CA ASN A 43 -1.96 8.24 1.95
C ASN A 43 -2.50 8.42 0.52
N ILE A 44 -3.56 7.67 0.19
CA ILE A 44 -4.16 7.70 -1.15
C ILE A 44 -5.32 8.70 -1.14
N GLU A 45 -5.00 9.98 -1.32
CA GLU A 45 -6.00 11.00 -1.63
C GLU A 45 -5.91 11.39 -3.11
N PRO A 46 -6.95 11.14 -3.93
CA PRO A 46 -6.90 11.50 -5.35
C PRO A 46 -6.99 13.01 -5.51
N ASP A 47 -5.93 13.60 -6.06
CA ASP A 47 -5.92 15.00 -6.46
C ASP A 47 -6.75 15.19 -7.75
N VAL A 48 -7.88 15.86 -7.60
CA VAL A 48 -8.80 16.16 -8.71
C VAL A 48 -8.17 17.10 -9.73
N ASP A 49 -7.23 17.95 -9.30
CA ASP A 49 -6.56 18.93 -10.15
C ASP A 49 -5.45 18.31 -11.00
N LEU A 50 -4.86 17.19 -10.55
CA LEU A 50 -3.96 16.37 -11.36
C LEU A 50 -4.71 15.46 -12.35
N MET A 51 -6.02 15.28 -12.19
CA MET A 51 -6.79 14.40 -13.06
C MET A 51 -6.99 15.03 -14.44
N ARG A 52 -6.42 14.39 -15.48
CA ARG A 52 -6.51 14.79 -16.89
C ARG A 52 -6.69 13.59 -17.82
N SER A 53 -7.36 13.80 -18.95
CA SER A 53 -7.47 12.83 -20.03
C SER A 53 -6.47 13.14 -21.14
N THR A 54 -5.71 12.13 -21.55
CA THR A 54 -4.74 12.18 -22.66
C THR A 54 -5.37 11.83 -24.02
N ARG A 55 -6.71 11.65 -24.08
CA ARG A 55 -7.41 11.22 -25.29
C ARG A 55 -7.79 12.40 -26.20
N LYS A 56 -8.20 12.10 -27.44
CA LYS A 56 -8.58 13.08 -28.47
C LYS A 56 -9.68 14.08 -28.03
N LEU A 57 -10.51 13.71 -27.06
CA LEU A 57 -11.50 14.59 -26.40
C LEU A 57 -11.06 14.93 -24.96
N GLY A 58 -9.78 15.26 -24.77
CA GLY A 58 -9.14 15.35 -23.47
C GLY A 58 -9.84 16.32 -22.51
N ALA A 59 -10.17 17.53 -22.96
CA ALA A 59 -10.82 18.55 -22.13
C ALA A 59 -12.23 18.13 -21.63
N PRO A 60 -13.20 17.74 -22.50
CA PRO A 60 -14.53 17.35 -22.02
C PRO A 60 -14.50 16.05 -21.21
N ILE A 61 -13.65 15.08 -21.57
CA ILE A 61 -13.49 13.85 -20.77
C ILE A 61 -12.93 14.18 -19.37
N THR A 62 -11.97 15.10 -19.29
CA THR A 62 -11.43 15.56 -18.00
C THR A 62 -12.51 16.19 -17.14
N TRP A 63 -13.32 17.07 -17.73
CA TRP A 63 -14.44 17.70 -17.03
C TRP A 63 -15.43 16.68 -16.47
N VAL A 64 -15.87 15.71 -17.29
CA VAL A 64 -16.77 14.64 -16.84
C VAL A 64 -16.15 13.83 -15.69
N LYS A 65 -14.87 13.46 -15.80
CA LYS A 65 -14.16 12.73 -14.74
C LYS A 65 -14.10 13.51 -13.43
N ARG A 66 -13.82 14.81 -13.48
CA ARG A 66 -13.78 15.67 -12.29
C ARG A 66 -15.16 15.76 -11.62
N GLN A 67 -16.22 15.91 -12.40
CA GLN A 67 -17.59 15.93 -11.88
C GLN A 67 -17.99 14.58 -11.27
N LEU A 68 -17.63 13.48 -11.93
CA LEU A 68 -17.90 12.14 -11.41
C LEU A 68 -17.20 11.91 -10.06
N VAL A 69 -15.94 12.32 -9.92
CA VAL A 69 -15.23 12.24 -8.63
C VAL A 69 -15.87 13.15 -7.59
N HIS A 70 -16.33 14.34 -7.95
CA HIS A 70 -17.04 15.23 -7.03
C HIS A 70 -18.31 14.55 -6.46
N VAL A 71 -19.10 13.89 -7.30
CA VAL A 71 -20.33 13.17 -6.90
C VAL A 71 -19.98 11.92 -6.08
N LEU A 72 -18.99 11.16 -6.50
CA LEU A 72 -18.57 9.93 -5.81
C LEU A 72 -17.73 10.20 -4.57
N ARG A 73 -17.33 11.44 -4.30
CA ARG A 73 -16.44 11.81 -3.19
C ARG A 73 -16.92 11.27 -1.85
N GLN A 74 -18.23 11.29 -1.59
CA GLN A 74 -18.78 10.76 -0.35
C GLN A 74 -18.60 9.24 -0.22
N TYR A 75 -18.80 8.49 -1.30
CA TYR A 75 -18.61 7.03 -1.32
C TYR A 75 -17.11 6.66 -1.29
N LEU A 76 -16.29 7.38 -2.06
CA LEU A 76 -14.86 7.13 -2.17
C LEU A 76 -14.12 7.44 -0.87
N ARG A 77 -14.58 8.41 -0.06
CA ARG A 77 -13.95 8.76 1.21
C ARG A 77 -13.92 7.61 2.21
N GLU A 78 -14.97 6.79 2.27
CA GLU A 78 -15.00 5.65 3.17
C GLU A 78 -13.97 4.60 2.75
N LEU A 79 -13.95 4.26 1.45
CA LEU A 79 -13.05 3.26 0.90
C LEU A 79 -11.58 3.71 0.95
N GLN A 80 -11.33 5.00 0.66
CA GLN A 80 -10.01 5.63 0.77
C GLN A 80 -9.53 5.69 2.22
N SER A 81 -10.41 6.03 3.17
CA SER A 81 -10.07 6.01 4.59
C SER A 81 -9.71 4.60 5.05
N GLN A 82 -10.43 3.57 4.62
CA GLN A 82 -10.12 2.18 4.97
C GLN A 82 -8.79 1.74 4.35
N GLN A 83 -8.57 2.03 3.06
CA GLN A 83 -7.34 1.68 2.36
C GLN A 83 -6.12 2.41 2.93
N THR A 84 -6.24 3.71 3.22
CA THR A 84 -5.17 4.51 3.82
C THR A 84 -4.80 3.99 5.21
N ARG A 85 -5.79 3.67 6.06
CA ARG A 85 -5.54 3.08 7.38
C ARG A 85 -4.84 1.73 7.28
N PHE A 86 -5.26 0.88 6.33
CA PHE A 86 -4.61 -0.40 6.10
C PHE A 86 -3.14 -0.20 5.69
N ASN A 87 -2.89 0.63 4.67
CA ASN A 87 -1.55 0.91 4.18
C ASN A 87 -0.65 1.46 5.29
N LEU A 88 -1.14 2.42 6.08
CA LEU A 88 -0.38 3.02 7.17
C LEU A 88 -0.02 1.98 8.24
N ASN A 89 -0.95 1.10 8.62
CA ASN A 89 -0.68 0.01 9.57
C ASN A 89 0.36 -0.98 9.04
N VAL A 90 0.33 -1.29 7.74
CA VAL A 90 1.34 -2.15 7.11
C VAL A 90 2.71 -1.48 7.16
N VAL A 91 2.81 -0.20 6.80
CA VAL A 91 4.07 0.55 6.83
C VAL A 91 4.64 0.65 8.24
N ILE A 92 3.82 0.98 9.24
CA ILE A 92 4.24 0.99 10.65
C ILE A 92 4.78 -0.38 11.05
N ARG A 93 4.08 -1.46 10.66
CA ARG A 93 4.52 -2.82 11.01
C ARG A 93 5.83 -3.20 10.34
N VAL A 94 6.06 -2.77 9.10
CA VAL A 94 7.33 -2.97 8.40
C VAL A 94 8.45 -2.23 9.12
N ALA A 95 8.24 -0.96 9.50
CA ALA A 95 9.23 -0.18 10.25
C ALA A 95 9.61 -0.84 11.59
N GLU A 96 8.62 -1.33 12.36
CA GLU A 96 8.89 -2.08 13.60
C GLU A 96 9.72 -3.35 13.37
N LEU A 97 9.50 -4.03 12.24
CA LEU A 97 10.25 -5.24 11.88
C LEU A 97 11.67 -4.90 11.48
N GLU A 98 11.89 -3.82 10.71
CA GLU A 98 13.23 -3.33 10.36
C GLU A 98 14.03 -2.96 11.61
N ASP A 99 13.44 -2.21 12.55
CA ASP A 99 14.09 -1.87 13.83
C ASP A 99 14.43 -3.11 14.67
N ARG A 100 13.60 -4.14 14.59
CA ARG A 100 13.85 -5.40 15.29
C ARG A 100 14.94 -6.21 14.62
N VAL A 101 14.99 -6.23 13.28
CA VAL A 101 16.05 -6.88 12.52
C VAL A 101 17.39 -6.20 12.78
N ALA A 102 17.45 -4.87 12.70
CA ALA A 102 18.67 -4.10 12.98
C ALA A 102 19.21 -4.41 14.39
N ARG A 103 18.35 -4.42 15.41
CA ARG A 103 18.76 -4.79 16.78
C ARG A 103 19.28 -6.22 16.89
N LEU A 104 18.72 -7.16 16.14
CA LEU A 104 19.17 -8.56 16.14
C LEU A 104 20.48 -8.73 15.36
N GLU A 105 20.68 -7.96 14.29
CA GLU A 105 21.93 -7.92 13.53
C GLU A 105 23.07 -7.33 14.39
N ASP A 106 22.82 -6.22 15.08
CA ASP A 106 23.75 -5.61 16.03
C ASP A 106 24.09 -6.56 17.19
N ALA A 107 23.09 -7.24 17.75
CA ALA A 107 23.30 -8.21 18.83
C ALA A 107 24.02 -9.50 18.36
N ARG A 108 23.99 -9.81 17.06
CA ARG A 108 24.69 -10.94 16.45
C ARG A 108 26.13 -10.61 16.03
N ALA A 109 26.54 -9.35 16.17
CA ALA A 109 27.91 -8.92 15.91
C ALA A 109 28.90 -9.01 17.11
N PRO A 110 29.00 -10.12 17.89
CA PRO A 110 30.21 -10.41 18.64
C PRO A 110 30.95 -11.59 17.99
N ASP A 111 31.90 -11.29 17.10
CA ASP A 111 33.20 -11.97 17.01
C ASP A 111 34.07 -11.38 15.87
N GLY A 112 35.02 -10.52 16.24
CA GLY A 112 36.33 -10.42 15.58
C GLY A 112 36.88 -9.00 15.29
N PRO A 113 38.20 -8.74 15.39
CA PRO A 113 39.29 -9.58 15.93
C PRO A 113 39.88 -9.06 17.25
N GLU A 114 40.49 -9.99 18.01
CA GLU A 114 41.39 -9.71 19.14
C GLU A 114 42.56 -8.78 18.75
N PRO A 115 43.10 -8.00 19.72
CA PRO A 115 44.17 -7.02 19.49
C PRO A 115 45.51 -7.61 19.02
#